data_AF-A0A6I7X8V9-F1
#
_entry.id   AF-A0A6I7X8V9-F1
#
_cell.length_a   1.000
_cell.length_b   1.000
_cell.length_c   1.000
_cell.angle_alpha   90.00
_cell.angle_beta   90.00
_cell.angle_gamma   90.00
#
_symmetry.space_group_name_H-M   'P 1'
#
loop_
_entity.id
_entity.type
_entity.pdbx_description
1 polymer ?
#
loop_
_entity_poly.entity_id
_entity_poly.type
_entity_poly.pdbx_seq_one_letter_code
_entity_poly.pdbx_strand_id
1 'polypeptide(L)'
;YLSYSNRHADLLFEIINRRYEQKSTLITTNRPFSEWGEVFPGAACVVSLIDRLIHHAEIISFEGESYRLKEAKERAEKKQKKRT
;
A
#
# COMPACT_ATOMS: atom_id res chain seq x y z
N TYR A 1 -6.68 12.17 -0.24
CA TYR A 1 -5.61 11.54 -1.03
C TYR A 1 -4.58 12.60 -1.35
N LEU A 2 -3.31 12.32 -1.11
CA LEU A 2 -2.21 13.21 -1.50
C LEU A 2 -2.25 13.36 -3.04
N SER A 3 -2.10 14.59 -3.54
CA SER A 3 -2.10 14.84 -4.99
C SER A 3 -0.87 14.17 -5.62
N TYR A 4 -0.99 13.64 -6.83
CA TYR A 4 0.09 12.94 -7.53
C TYR A 4 1.19 13.92 -8.00
N SER A 5 1.92 14.53 -7.07
CA SER A 5 3.13 15.29 -7.38
C SER A 5 4.37 14.46 -7.07
N ASN A 6 5.40 14.55 -7.92
CA ASN A 6 6.66 13.81 -7.81
C ASN A 6 7.30 13.93 -6.42
N ARG A 7 7.05 15.06 -5.74
CA ARG A 7 7.54 15.36 -4.39
C ARG A 7 7.13 14.31 -3.35
N HIS A 8 6.03 13.59 -3.53
CA HIS A 8 5.60 12.56 -2.56
C HIS A 8 6.48 11.32 -2.58
N ALA A 9 6.98 10.94 -3.75
CA ALA A 9 7.93 9.84 -3.88
C ALA A 9 9.24 10.18 -3.16
N ASP A 10 9.72 11.42 -3.30
CA ASP A 10 10.92 11.91 -2.63
C ASP A 10 10.77 11.91 -1.11
N LEU A 11 9.60 12.32 -0.60
CA LEU A 11 9.30 12.28 0.84
C LEU A 11 9.26 10.85 1.37
N LEU A 12 8.60 9.93 0.65
CA LEU A 12 8.59 8.52 1.02
C LEU A 12 10.01 7.95 0.99
N PHE A 13 10.79 8.29 -0.02
CA PHE A 13 12.18 7.91 -0.15
C PHE A 13 13.03 8.42 1.03
N GLU A 14 12.86 9.66 1.45
CA GLU A 14 13.58 10.20 2.61
C GLU A 14 13.25 9.41 3.89
N ILE A 15 11.98 9.07 4.11
CA ILE A 15 11.55 8.27 5.27
C ILE A 15 12.18 6.87 5.22
N ILE A 16 12.10 6.20 4.07
CA ILE A 16 12.67 4.86 3.93
C ILE A 16 14.19 4.89 4.09
N ASN A 17 14.86 5.88 3.48
CA ASN A 17 16.30 6.01 3.59
C ASN A 17 16.78 6.20 5.04
N ARG A 18 16.04 6.98 5.85
CA ARG A 18 16.37 7.18 7.28
C ARG A 18 16.12 5.93 8.14
N ARG A 19 15.26 5.01 7.70
CA ARG A 19 14.90 3.79 8.45
C ARG A 19 15.66 2.57 7.98
N TYR A 20 16.12 2.58 6.73
CA TYR A 20 16.90 1.52 6.10
C TYR A 20 18.07 1.12 7.00
N GLU A 21 18.18 -0.17 7.29
CA GLU A 21 19.18 -0.78 8.21
C GLU A 21 19.19 -0.23 9.65
N GLN A 22 18.23 0.63 10.03
CA GLN A 22 18.17 1.23 11.37
C GLN A 22 16.94 0.79 12.15
N LYS A 23 15.77 0.66 11.49
CA LYS A 23 14.50 0.29 12.14
C LYS A 23 13.61 -0.52 11.21
N SER A 24 12.97 -1.56 11.74
CA SER A 24 11.97 -2.37 11.03
C SER A 24 10.81 -1.51 10.54
N THR A 25 10.36 -1.72 9.31
CA THR A 25 9.30 -0.91 8.68
C THR A 25 8.25 -1.83 8.08
N LEU A 26 6.98 -1.64 8.47
CA LEU A 26 5.86 -2.36 7.88
C LEU A 26 5.17 -1.46 6.85
N ILE A 27 4.93 -2.00 5.66
CA ILE A 27 4.21 -1.32 4.58
C ILE A 27 3.14 -2.26 4.05
N THR A 28 1.94 -1.74 3.85
CA THR A 28 0.85 -2.43 3.16
C THR A 28 0.58 -1.71 1.84
N THR A 29 0.58 -2.45 0.73
CA THR A 29 0.24 -1.92 -0.58
C THR A 29 -0.77 -2.84 -1.25
N ASN A 30 -1.75 -2.26 -1.94
CA ASN A 30 -2.68 -2.99 -2.80
C ASN A 30 -2.19 -3.01 -4.27
N ARG A 31 -0.98 -2.50 -4.52
CA ARG A 31 -0.31 -2.45 -5.82
C ARG A 31 1.03 -3.17 -5.74
N PRO A 32 1.37 -4.04 -6.70
CA PRO A 32 2.68 -4.67 -6.74
C PRO A 32 3.78 -3.61 -6.97
N PHE A 33 5.00 -3.87 -6.51
CA PHE A 33 6.11 -2.92 -6.64
C PHE A 33 6.44 -2.59 -8.12
N SER A 34 6.13 -3.48 -9.05
CA SER A 34 6.25 -3.23 -10.49
C SER A 34 5.38 -2.08 -11.00
N GLU A 35 4.23 -1.84 -10.35
CA GLU A 35 3.31 -0.74 -10.70
C GLU A 35 3.68 0.59 -10.02
N TRP A 36 4.70 0.62 -9.15
CA TRP A 36 5.02 1.85 -8.40
C TRP A 36 5.56 2.98 -9.28
N GLY A 37 6.07 2.67 -10.48
CA GLY A 37 6.40 3.68 -11.48
C GLY A 37 5.17 4.46 -11.97
N GLU A 38 3.99 3.83 -12.01
CA GLU A 38 2.72 4.47 -12.35
C GLU A 38 2.13 5.24 -11.16
N VAL A 39 2.36 4.75 -9.93
CA VAL A 39 1.94 5.42 -8.69
C VAL A 39 2.71 6.72 -8.48
N PHE A 40 3.98 6.75 -8.87
CA PHE A 40 4.88 7.89 -8.74
C PHE A 40 5.50 8.29 -10.09
N PRO A 41 4.70 8.83 -11.02
CA PRO A 41 5.16 9.14 -12.36
C PRO A 41 6.28 10.20 -12.32
N GLY A 42 7.37 9.96 -13.05
CA GLY A 42 8.49 10.90 -13.14
C GLY A 42 9.39 11.00 -11.90
N ALA A 43 9.19 10.16 -10.88
CA ALA A 43 10.07 10.09 -9.73
C ALA A 43 11.25 9.13 -9.98
N ALA A 44 12.45 9.70 -10.19
CA ALA A 44 13.67 8.92 -10.41
C ALA A 44 14.06 8.05 -9.18
N CYS A 45 13.62 8.44 -7.98
CA CYS A 45 13.96 7.75 -6.73
C CYS A 45 13.19 6.44 -6.50
N VAL A 46 12.18 6.12 -7.31
CA VAL A 46 11.28 4.96 -7.11
C VAL A 46 12.03 3.63 -7.15
N VAL A 47 12.97 3.47 -8.08
CA VAL A 47 13.75 2.22 -8.19
C VAL A 47 14.60 2.02 -6.93
N SER A 48 15.32 3.06 -6.51
CA SER A 48 16.15 3.03 -5.30
C SER A 48 15.33 2.91 -4.01
N LEU A 49 14.09 3.43 -4.00
CA LEU A 49 13.14 3.25 -2.92
C LEU A 49 12.74 1.77 -2.77
N ILE A 50 12.33 1.15 -3.88
CA ILE A 50 11.93 -0.27 -3.90
C ILE A 50 13.09 -1.16 -3.49
N ASP A 51 14.28 -0.92 -4.04
CA ASP A 51 15.50 -1.67 -3.73
C ASP A 51 15.77 -1.74 -2.22
N ARG A 52 15.74 -0.58 -1.55
CA ARG A 52 15.93 -0.49 -0.10
C ARG A 52 14.81 -1.13 0.71
N LEU A 53 13.59 -1.10 0.20
CA LEU A 53 12.47 -1.78 0.87
C LEU A 53 12.63 -3.29 0.82
N ILE A 54 13.01 -3.84 -0.34
CA ILE A 54 13.03 -5.30 -0.54
C ILE A 54 14.31 -5.97 -0.06
N HIS A 55 15.41 -5.23 0.12
CA HIS A 55 16.70 -5.81 0.49
C HIS A 55 16.68 -6.66 1.78
N HIS A 56 15.92 -6.24 2.79
CA HIS A 56 15.77 -6.96 4.07
C HIS A 56 14.30 -7.20 4.45
N ALA A 57 13.41 -7.35 3.45
CA ALA A 57 11.99 -7.54 3.70
C ALA A 57 11.53 -8.99 3.58
N GLU A 58 10.50 -9.31 4.35
CA GLU A 58 9.62 -10.45 4.12
C GLU A 58 8.36 -9.94 3.40
N ILE A 59 8.08 -10.48 2.21
CA ILE A 59 6.92 -10.09 1.40
C ILE A 59 5.80 -11.10 1.64
N ILE A 60 4.69 -10.61 2.22
CA ILE A 60 3.50 -11.42 2.46
C ILE A 60 2.41 -10.99 1.48
N SER A 61 2.07 -11.88 0.56
CA SER A 61 0.98 -11.69 -0.40
C SER A 61 -0.35 -12.07 0.24
N PHE A 62 -1.33 -11.18 0.16
CA PHE A 62 -2.68 -11.42 0.65
C PHE A 62 -3.64 -11.61 -0.52
N GLU A 63 -4.31 -12.76 -0.55
CA GLU A 63 -5.37 -13.08 -1.50
C GLU A 63 -6.68 -13.30 -0.75
N GLY A 64 -7.80 -12.87 -1.33
CA GLY A 64 -9.12 -13.08 -0.75
C GLY A 64 -10.11 -11.97 -1.02
N GLU A 65 -11.37 -12.21 -0.66
CA GLU A 65 -12.43 -11.22 -0.80
C GLU A 65 -12.29 -10.08 0.22
N SER A 66 -12.76 -8.90 -0.17
CA SER A 66 -12.80 -7.73 0.72
C SER A 66 -13.68 -7.99 1.93
N TYR A 67 -13.09 -7.96 3.13
CA TYR A 67 -13.82 -8.01 4.40
C TYR A 67 -14.90 -6.92 4.49
N ARG A 68 -14.63 -5.72 3.93
CA ARG A 68 -15.61 -4.62 3.90
C ARG A 68 -16.85 -4.99 3.08
N LEU A 69 -16.67 -5.76 2.00
CA LEU A 69 -17.77 -6.21 1.14
C LEU A 69 -18.59 -7.31 1.83
N LYS A 70 -17.91 -8.24 2.52
CA LYS A 70 -18.57 -9.25 3.37
C LYS A 70 -19.46 -8.59 4.43
N GLU A 71 -18.91 -7.66 5.20
CA GLU A 71 -19.67 -6.94 6.24
C GLU A 71 -20.81 -6.09 5.66
N ALA A 72 -20.65 -5.54 4.45
CA ALA A 72 -21.71 -4.80 3.77
C ALA A 72 -22.88 -5.72 3.40
N LYS A 73 -22.60 -6.92 2.86
CA LYS A 73 -23.61 -7.95 2.55
C LYS A 73 -24.35 -8.39 3.80
N GLU A 74 -23.63 -8.75 4.86
CA GLU A 74 -24.24 -9.19 6.14
C GLU A 74 -25.14 -8.11 6.76
N ARG A 75 -24.73 -6.83 6.68
CA ARG A 75 -25.55 -5.71 7.15
C ARG A 75 -26.80 -5.51 6.30
N ALA A 76 -26.71 -5.68 4.99
CA ALA A 76 -27.86 -5.57 4.08
C ALA A 76 -28.89 -6.68 4.36
N GLU A 77 -28.44 -7.92 4.51
CA GLU A 77 -29.28 -9.08 4.84
C GLU A 77 -30.00 -8.92 6.18
N LYS A 78 -29.31 -8.44 7.23
CA LYS A 78 -29.92 -8.15 8.53
C LYS A 78 -30.99 -7.07 8.44
N LYS A 79 -30.79 -6.03 7.63
CA LYS A 79 -31.80 -4.99 7.40
C LYS A 79 -33.04 -5.52 6.67
N GLN A 80 -32.85 -6.43 5.72
CA GLN A 80 -33.96 -7.04 4.99
C GLN A 80 -34.80 -7.94 5.90
N LYS A 81 -34.15 -8.79 6.71
CA LYS A 81 -34.82 -9.63 7.73
C LYS A 81 -35.57 -8.86 8.82
N LYS A 82 -35.24 -7.59 9.06
CA LYS A 82 -35.94 -6.72 10.03
C LYS A 82 -37.15 -6.00 9.41
N ARG A 83 -37.25 -5.98 8.08
CA ARG A 83 -38.32 -5.31 7.33
C ARG A 83 -39.43 -6.28 6.91
N THR A 84 -39.11 -7.56 6.77
CA THR A 84 -40.07 -8.67 6.69
C THR A 84 -40.51 -9.09 8.09
#